data_AF-A0A090WWC7-F1
#
_entry.id   AF-A0A090WWC7-F1
#
_cell.length_a   1.000
_cell.length_b   1.000
_cell.length_c   1.000
_cell.angle_alpha   90.00
_cell.angle_beta   90.00
_cell.angle_gamma   90.00
#
_symmetry.space_group_name_H-M   'P 1'
#
loop_
_entity.id
_entity.type
_entity.pdbx_description
1 polymer ?
#
loop_
_entity_poly.entity_id
_entity_poly.type
_entity_poly.pdbx_seq_one_letter_code
_entity_poly.pdbx_strand_id
1 'polypeptide(L)'
;MSKLGGGTSGYFGKLRHRGAPVKNNGESSGAVHIMQLFEKMVDVVSQGSVRRGRFSPYLPIEHQDIHEFLEIGTEGNPIQELTHGVTVGNEWMQEMIDGDADKRAIWAKVLQRRGEIGYPYIFFRDNANNTAPDVYKDKNHEIYASNLCSEIMLPTNDRWSFVCVLSSINLLHYDKWKDTDAVETMVYFLDAVLEEFITKLEVYRDSDSRDDRHTFMFMEKAYTFAKENRALGMGALGWHSLLQSKMVGFDSQEAFDLNSEIFKTIKEKSVKASKELAVLFGEPEVLKGYGRRNTTLNAVAPTTSSAFILGQVSQGIEPIWSNSYVKDIAKIKTTIKNPFLLDLLKEKGINTNEIWRSIRDNDGSVQHLDELTDHEKDVFKTYSEIDQMTIIYQAANRQNHIDQAQSLNIMVHPDMPVKEINKIYVTAWQLGVKSLYYQHSMNAAQKFKQKKECKSCEG
;
A
#
# COMPACT_ATOMS: atom_id res chain seq x y z
N MET A 1 9.64 -8.24 -16.87
CA MET A 1 8.57 -7.56 -16.10
C MET A 1 8.28 -6.14 -16.58
N SER A 2 9.21 -5.17 -16.50
CA SER A 2 8.92 -3.75 -16.82
C SER A 2 8.36 -3.52 -18.23
N LYS A 3 8.91 -4.20 -19.25
CA LYS A 3 8.39 -4.19 -20.64
C LYS A 3 6.92 -4.61 -20.73
N LEU A 4 6.50 -5.57 -19.90
CA LEU A 4 5.15 -6.14 -19.87
C LEU A 4 4.19 -5.34 -18.96
N GLY A 5 4.65 -4.22 -18.37
CA GLY A 5 3.80 -3.34 -17.57
C GLY A 5 3.61 -3.73 -16.11
N GLY A 6 4.41 -4.66 -15.59
CA GLY A 6 4.39 -5.02 -14.17
C GLY A 6 5.25 -4.07 -13.34
N GLY A 7 4.72 -3.59 -12.21
CA GLY A 7 5.52 -3.00 -11.14
C GLY A 7 6.42 -4.07 -10.50
N THR A 8 7.63 -3.69 -10.09
CA THR A 8 8.64 -4.65 -9.62
C THR A 8 9.20 -4.26 -8.25
N SER A 9 9.70 -5.24 -7.50
CA SER A 9 10.45 -5.01 -6.27
C SER A 9 11.55 -6.06 -6.15
N GLY A 10 12.49 -5.86 -5.23
CA GLY A 10 13.54 -6.83 -4.94
C GLY A 10 14.06 -6.70 -3.53
N TYR A 11 14.45 -7.82 -2.94
CA TYR A 11 15.09 -7.86 -1.62
C TYR A 11 16.61 -7.92 -1.78
N PHE A 12 17.32 -6.98 -1.15
CA PHE A 12 18.77 -6.82 -1.28
C PHE A 12 19.54 -7.23 -0.03
N GLY A 13 18.86 -7.71 1.03
CA GLY A 13 19.50 -8.05 2.30
C GLY A 13 20.43 -9.27 2.26
N LYS A 14 20.42 -10.07 1.18
CA LYS A 14 21.37 -11.18 0.97
C LYS A 14 22.64 -10.75 0.23
N LEU A 15 22.73 -9.50 -0.23
CA LEU A 15 23.95 -8.98 -0.84
C LEU A 15 24.95 -8.61 0.25
N ARG A 16 26.24 -8.77 -0.06
CA ARG A 16 27.30 -8.37 0.86
C ARG A 16 27.40 -6.85 0.91
N HIS A 17 27.73 -6.33 2.08
CA HIS A 17 27.94 -4.91 2.29
C HIS A 17 29.20 -4.40 1.56
N ARG A 18 29.30 -3.08 1.41
CA ARG A 18 30.46 -2.41 0.82
C ARG A 18 31.73 -2.74 1.63
N GLY A 19 32.81 -3.10 0.94
CA GLY A 19 34.08 -3.48 1.57
C GLY A 19 34.17 -4.97 1.96
N ALA A 20 33.09 -5.74 1.87
CA ALA A 20 33.13 -7.16 2.19
C ALA A 20 34.04 -7.94 1.20
N PRO A 21 34.86 -8.90 1.67
CA PRO A 21 35.83 -9.58 0.82
C PRO A 21 35.17 -10.41 -0.29
N VAL A 22 35.76 -10.40 -1.48
CA VAL A 22 35.39 -11.25 -2.61
C VAL A 22 36.49 -12.28 -2.86
N LYS A 23 36.09 -13.55 -2.97
CA LYS A 23 37.03 -14.66 -3.17
C LYS A 23 37.92 -14.39 -4.39
N ASN A 24 39.22 -14.58 -4.21
CA ASN A 24 40.29 -14.48 -5.21
C ASN A 24 40.68 -13.08 -5.71
N ASN A 25 39.87 -12.02 -5.53
CA ASN A 25 40.33 -10.62 -5.63
C ASN A 25 39.23 -9.61 -5.25
N GLY A 26 39.61 -8.54 -4.55
CA GLY A 26 38.79 -7.33 -4.38
C GLY A 26 37.75 -7.35 -3.25
N GLU A 27 37.02 -6.25 -3.16
CA GLU A 27 35.97 -5.98 -2.18
C GLU A 27 34.64 -5.76 -2.88
N SER A 28 33.54 -6.06 -2.20
CA SER A 28 32.20 -5.81 -2.71
C SER A 28 31.92 -4.31 -2.79
N SER A 29 31.26 -3.88 -3.86
CA SER A 29 30.80 -2.51 -4.00
C SER A 29 29.56 -2.18 -3.14
N GLY A 30 28.98 -3.16 -2.43
CA GLY A 30 27.82 -2.99 -1.57
C GLY A 30 26.47 -3.13 -2.28
N ALA A 31 25.42 -3.32 -1.48
CA ALA A 31 24.05 -3.54 -1.94
C ALA A 31 23.48 -2.32 -2.67
N VAL A 32 23.72 -1.11 -2.15
CA VAL A 32 23.21 0.14 -2.72
C VAL A 32 23.84 0.45 -4.07
N HIS A 33 25.13 0.12 -4.26
CA HIS A 33 25.77 0.25 -5.56
C HIS A 33 25.13 -0.65 -6.63
N ILE A 34 24.78 -1.89 -6.26
CA ILE A 34 24.07 -2.80 -7.17
C ILE A 34 22.68 -2.27 -7.52
N MET A 35 21.99 -1.60 -6.59
CA MET A 35 20.67 -0.98 -6.86
C MET A 35 20.73 0.07 -7.98
N GLN A 36 21.87 0.71 -8.23
CA GLN A 36 22.03 1.67 -9.34
C GLN A 36 21.76 1.04 -10.71
N LEU A 37 22.02 -0.27 -10.87
CA LEU A 37 21.70 -0.99 -12.10
C LEU A 37 20.19 -1.00 -12.35
N PHE A 38 19.39 -1.10 -11.28
CA PHE A 38 17.92 -1.12 -11.38
C PHE A 38 17.36 0.28 -11.66
N GLU A 39 17.96 1.33 -11.11
CA GLU A 39 17.63 2.72 -11.47
C GLU A 39 17.81 2.93 -12.98
N LYS A 40 18.99 2.56 -13.52
CA LYS A 40 19.27 2.69 -14.95
C LYS A 40 18.34 1.81 -15.80
N MET A 41 18.05 0.59 -15.34
CA MET A 41 17.12 -0.30 -16.06
C MET A 41 15.71 0.29 -16.14
N VAL A 42 15.21 0.88 -15.06
CA VAL A 42 13.87 1.48 -14.99
C VAL A 42 13.76 2.75 -15.83
N ASP A 43 14.84 3.55 -15.89
CA ASP A 43 14.90 4.75 -16.72
C ASP A 43 14.94 4.41 -18.23
N VAL A 44 15.65 3.35 -18.60
CA VAL A 44 15.81 2.92 -20.00
C VAL A 44 14.60 2.12 -20.52
N VAL A 45 14.01 1.26 -19.69
CA VAL A 45 12.94 0.34 -20.11
C VAL A 45 11.56 0.87 -19.71
N SER A 46 10.80 1.34 -20.71
CA SER A 46 9.40 1.76 -20.55
C SER A 46 8.39 0.73 -21.05
N GLN A 47 7.22 0.70 -20.43
CA GLN A 47 6.03 0.04 -20.95
C GLN A 47 5.46 0.90 -22.09
N GLY A 48 5.74 0.50 -23.33
CA GLY A 48 5.38 1.29 -24.52
C GLY A 48 6.06 2.66 -24.53
N SER A 49 5.43 3.66 -25.15
CA SER A 49 5.96 5.02 -25.28
C SER A 49 5.59 5.98 -24.14
N VAL A 50 4.84 5.54 -23.11
CA VAL A 50 4.14 6.48 -22.19
C VAL A 50 4.35 6.21 -20.68
N ARG A 51 4.70 4.99 -20.24
CA ARG A 51 4.91 4.68 -18.81
C ARG A 51 6.30 4.12 -18.54
N ARG A 52 7.12 4.84 -17.77
CA ARG A 52 8.41 4.34 -17.28
C ARG A 52 8.20 3.21 -16.29
N GLY A 53 9.18 2.30 -16.18
CA GLY A 53 9.15 1.25 -15.16
C GLY A 53 9.07 1.81 -13.74
N ARG A 54 8.79 0.94 -12.77
CA ARG A 54 8.87 1.23 -11.34
C ARG A 54 9.48 0.02 -10.62
N PHE A 55 10.43 0.29 -9.74
CA PHE A 55 11.10 -0.72 -8.93
C PHE A 55 11.25 -0.23 -7.49
N SER A 56 11.04 -1.11 -6.52
CA SER A 56 11.33 -0.84 -5.11
C SER A 56 12.33 -1.84 -4.53
N PRO A 57 13.58 -1.45 -4.22
CA PRO A 57 14.46 -2.27 -3.42
C PRO A 57 14.05 -2.23 -1.94
N TYR A 58 14.16 -3.38 -1.29
CA TYR A 58 14.01 -3.55 0.16
C TYR A 58 15.34 -3.96 0.78
N LEU A 59 15.73 -3.29 1.87
CA LEU A 59 16.96 -3.58 2.62
C LEU A 59 16.67 -3.72 4.13
N PRO A 60 17.23 -4.72 4.82
CA PRO A 60 17.16 -4.81 6.28
C PRO A 60 17.77 -3.61 6.97
N ILE A 61 17.12 -3.14 8.02
CA ILE A 61 17.57 -2.00 8.80
C ILE A 61 18.89 -2.28 9.53
N GLU A 62 19.16 -3.56 9.81
CA GLU A 62 20.40 -4.07 10.39
C GLU A 62 21.52 -4.28 9.36
N HIS A 63 21.27 -4.07 8.07
CA HIS A 63 22.28 -4.25 7.03
C HIS A 63 23.37 -3.16 7.13
N GLN A 64 24.64 -3.52 6.94
CA GLN A 64 25.76 -2.57 7.14
C GLN A 64 25.76 -1.40 6.14
N ASP A 65 25.12 -1.56 4.97
CA ASP A 65 24.92 -0.46 4.00
C ASP A 65 23.68 0.41 4.30
N ILE A 66 23.00 0.26 5.45
CA ILE A 66 21.76 0.99 5.76
C ILE A 66 21.92 2.51 5.68
N HIS A 67 23.07 3.04 6.12
CA HIS A 67 23.33 4.48 6.03
C HIS A 67 23.40 4.96 4.58
N GLU A 68 24.07 4.22 3.69
CA GLU A 68 24.11 4.53 2.25
C GLU A 68 22.71 4.42 1.63
N PHE A 69 21.91 3.44 2.08
CA PHE A 69 20.55 3.21 1.59
C PHE A 69 19.60 4.35 1.96
N LEU A 70 19.70 4.89 3.18
CA LEU A 70 18.88 6.03 3.63
C LEU A 70 19.25 7.35 2.96
N GLU A 71 20.38 7.43 2.26
CA GLU A 71 20.76 8.58 1.43
C GLU A 71 20.18 8.51 0.00
N ILE A 72 19.46 7.45 -0.38
CA ILE A 72 18.78 7.40 -1.69
C ILE A 72 17.82 8.59 -1.83
N GLY A 73 17.84 9.23 -3.00
CA GLY A 73 17.03 10.43 -3.29
C GLY A 73 17.54 11.74 -2.67
N THR A 74 18.72 11.77 -2.03
CA THR A 74 19.37 13.05 -1.69
C THR A 74 20.09 13.65 -2.89
N GLU A 75 20.33 14.96 -2.85
CA GLU A 75 21.10 15.64 -3.89
C GLU A 75 22.49 15.01 -4.04
N GLY A 76 22.86 14.68 -5.28
CA GLY A 76 24.13 14.02 -5.59
C GLY A 76 24.11 12.48 -5.48
N ASN A 77 23.05 11.87 -4.93
CA ASN A 77 22.93 10.41 -4.93
C ASN A 77 22.70 9.88 -6.37
N PRO A 78 23.33 8.77 -6.78
CA PRO A 78 23.12 8.19 -8.10
C PRO A 78 21.72 7.55 -8.32
N ILE A 79 20.96 7.32 -7.24
CA ILE A 79 19.60 6.77 -7.27
C ILE A 79 18.63 7.88 -6.83
N GLN A 80 17.77 8.32 -7.74
CA GLN A 80 16.86 9.45 -7.54
C GLN A 80 15.39 9.05 -7.61
N GLU A 81 15.04 8.11 -8.49
CA GLU A 81 13.65 7.79 -8.83
C GLU A 81 13.11 6.51 -8.15
N LEU A 82 14.00 5.66 -7.63
CA LEU A 82 13.59 4.45 -6.92
C LEU A 82 12.96 4.80 -5.56
N THR A 83 11.64 4.60 -5.47
CA THR A 83 11.00 4.29 -4.19
C THR A 83 11.69 3.11 -3.53
N HIS A 84 11.76 3.04 -2.22
CA HIS A 84 12.48 1.96 -1.53
C HIS A 84 11.89 1.68 -0.15
N GLY A 85 12.19 0.52 0.43
CA GLY A 85 11.66 0.09 1.72
C GLY A 85 12.71 -0.45 2.67
N VAL A 86 12.53 -0.21 3.97
CA VAL A 86 13.31 -0.81 5.04
C VAL A 86 12.54 -1.98 5.65
N THR A 87 13.21 -3.12 5.85
CA THR A 87 12.64 -4.27 6.56
C THR A 87 13.12 -4.28 7.99
N VAL A 88 12.21 -4.40 8.95
CA VAL A 88 12.51 -4.23 10.38
C VAL A 88 11.97 -5.42 11.16
N GLY A 89 12.82 -6.05 11.99
CA GLY A 89 12.44 -7.14 12.90
C GLY A 89 12.01 -6.64 14.28
N ASN A 90 11.32 -7.51 15.03
CA ASN A 90 10.82 -7.24 16.38
C ASN A 90 11.94 -7.00 17.37
N GLU A 91 13.00 -7.80 17.34
CA GLU A 91 14.18 -7.64 18.21
C GLU A 91 14.80 -6.26 18.01
N TRP A 92 15.03 -5.86 16.75
CA TRP A 92 15.59 -4.55 16.43
C TRP A 92 14.70 -3.39 16.92
N MET A 93 13.37 -3.49 16.72
CA MET A 93 12.41 -2.50 17.23
C MET A 93 12.43 -2.41 18.75
N GLN A 94 12.47 -3.56 19.43
CA GLN A 94 12.45 -3.61 20.88
C GLN A 94 13.72 -2.98 21.47
N GLU A 95 14.91 -3.32 20.95
CA GLU A 95 16.18 -2.74 21.40
C GLU A 95 16.24 -1.21 21.17
N MET A 96 15.70 -0.73 20.05
CA MET A 96 15.59 0.71 19.76
C MET A 96 14.72 1.43 20.81
N ILE A 97 13.60 0.83 21.18
CA ILE A 97 12.69 1.37 22.21
C ILE A 97 13.38 1.36 23.58
N ASP A 98 14.05 0.26 23.92
CA ASP A 98 14.68 0.03 25.22
C ASP A 98 15.89 0.94 25.49
N GLY A 99 16.46 1.57 24.46
CA GLY A 99 17.45 2.63 24.65
C GLY A 99 18.71 2.53 23.81
N ASP A 100 18.80 1.58 22.88
CA ASP A 100 19.97 1.45 22.01
C ASP A 100 20.19 2.74 21.20
N ALA A 101 21.32 3.41 21.46
CA ALA A 101 21.63 4.72 20.90
C ALA A 101 21.85 4.67 19.38
N ASP A 102 22.50 3.62 18.88
CA ASP A 102 22.80 3.46 17.46
C ASP A 102 21.53 3.15 16.68
N LYS A 103 20.68 2.26 17.20
CA LYS A 103 19.38 1.96 16.59
C LYS A 103 18.45 3.17 16.62
N ARG A 104 18.44 3.96 17.70
CA ARG A 104 17.69 5.22 17.76
C ARG A 104 18.18 6.24 16.72
N ALA A 105 19.49 6.32 16.47
CA ALA A 105 20.04 7.20 15.44
C ALA A 105 19.60 6.76 14.03
N ILE A 106 19.66 5.46 13.73
CA ILE A 106 19.18 4.91 12.45
C ILE A 106 17.67 5.14 12.30
N TRP A 107 16.89 4.89 13.35
CA TRP A 107 15.45 5.10 13.33
C TRP A 107 15.07 6.58 13.13
N ALA A 108 15.76 7.49 13.82
CA ALA A 108 15.59 8.92 13.61
C ALA A 108 15.86 9.33 12.16
N LYS A 109 16.89 8.74 11.53
CA LYS A 109 17.16 8.95 10.10
C LYS A 109 16.05 8.39 9.21
N VAL A 110 15.50 7.21 9.51
CA VAL A 110 14.32 6.66 8.79
C VAL A 110 13.15 7.63 8.85
N LEU A 111 12.80 8.13 10.03
CA LEU A 111 11.71 9.10 10.22
C LEU A 111 11.99 10.42 9.50
N GLN A 112 13.23 10.91 9.55
CA GLN A 112 13.66 12.10 8.83
C GLN A 112 13.44 11.95 7.32
N ARG A 113 13.92 10.86 6.71
CA ARG A 113 13.78 10.63 5.27
C ARG A 113 12.31 10.51 4.87
N ARG A 114 11.49 9.81 5.67
CA ARG A 114 10.04 9.75 5.46
C ARG A 114 9.38 11.13 5.55
N GLY A 115 9.88 12.03 6.39
CA GLY A 115 9.45 13.44 6.43
C GLY A 115 9.84 14.24 5.19
N GLU A 116 11.03 14.00 4.64
CA GLU A 116 11.60 14.76 3.52
C GLU A 116 11.04 14.33 2.16
N ILE A 117 10.92 13.02 1.92
CA ILE A 117 10.57 12.46 0.61
C ILE A 117 9.37 11.49 0.64
N GLY A 118 8.81 11.21 1.82
CA GLY A 118 7.63 10.36 2.01
C GLY A 118 7.91 8.86 2.15
N TYR A 119 9.16 8.42 1.99
CA TYR A 119 9.62 7.03 2.14
C TYR A 119 11.07 7.06 2.69
N PRO A 120 11.69 5.94 3.13
CA PRO A 120 11.41 4.54 2.79
C PRO A 120 10.08 4.00 3.31
N TYR A 121 9.48 3.06 2.59
CA TYR A 121 8.41 2.21 3.15
C TYR A 121 8.93 1.45 4.36
N ILE A 122 8.06 1.09 5.30
CA ILE A 122 8.45 0.24 6.43
C ILE A 122 7.75 -1.10 6.27
N PHE A 123 8.52 -2.18 6.34
CA PHE A 123 8.04 -3.56 6.33
C PHE A 123 8.40 -4.21 7.66
N PHE A 124 7.40 -4.53 8.48
CA PHE A 124 7.60 -5.20 9.77
C PHE A 124 7.71 -6.71 9.52
N ARG A 125 8.95 -7.18 9.35
CA ARG A 125 9.28 -8.54 8.89
C ARG A 125 8.62 -9.61 9.73
N ASP A 126 8.70 -9.47 11.05
CA ASP A 126 8.20 -10.50 11.95
C ASP A 126 6.67 -10.45 12.03
N ASN A 127 6.03 -9.27 11.97
CA ASN A 127 4.57 -9.18 11.85
C ASN A 127 4.05 -9.88 10.59
N ALA A 128 4.74 -9.69 9.46
CA ALA A 128 4.40 -10.33 8.19
C ALA A 128 4.54 -11.87 8.26
N ASN A 129 5.66 -12.38 8.80
CA ASN A 129 5.93 -13.82 8.87
C ASN A 129 5.10 -14.53 9.98
N ASN A 130 4.91 -13.89 11.15
CA ASN A 130 4.14 -14.44 12.27
C ASN A 130 2.66 -14.64 11.93
N THR A 131 2.13 -13.91 10.94
CA THR A 131 0.74 -14.02 10.50
C THR A 131 0.62 -14.47 9.04
N ALA A 132 1.70 -15.01 8.47
CA ALA A 132 1.68 -15.64 7.15
C ALA A 132 0.75 -16.87 7.14
N PRO A 133 0.23 -17.26 5.96
CA PRO A 133 -0.47 -18.53 5.76
C PRO A 133 0.28 -19.71 6.40
N ASP A 134 -0.48 -20.65 6.97
CA ASP A 134 0.02 -21.89 7.59
C ASP A 134 1.08 -22.59 6.71
N VAL A 135 0.78 -22.80 5.43
CA VAL A 135 1.65 -23.46 4.46
C VAL A 135 3.02 -22.80 4.30
N TYR A 136 3.13 -21.49 4.47
CA TYR A 136 4.41 -20.79 4.40
C TYR A 136 5.21 -21.01 5.67
N LYS A 137 4.57 -21.09 6.83
CA LYS A 137 5.23 -21.43 8.09
C LYS A 137 5.66 -22.89 8.09
N ASP A 138 4.77 -23.80 7.73
CA ASP A 138 5.00 -25.25 7.74
C ASP A 138 6.14 -25.65 6.78
N LYS A 139 6.32 -24.91 5.68
CA LYS A 139 7.36 -25.15 4.67
C LYS A 139 8.56 -24.20 4.76
N ASN A 140 8.66 -23.39 5.82
CA ASN A 140 9.73 -22.41 6.02
C ASN A 140 9.95 -21.48 4.80
N HIS A 141 8.85 -21.00 4.23
CA HIS A 141 8.87 -20.01 3.14
C HIS A 141 8.78 -18.61 3.73
N GLU A 142 9.95 -18.04 4.01
CA GLU A 142 10.09 -16.70 4.59
C GLU A 142 9.71 -15.59 3.61
N ILE A 143 9.01 -14.58 4.11
CA ILE A 143 8.65 -13.36 3.40
C ILE A 143 9.72 -12.30 3.73
N TYR A 144 10.62 -12.07 2.78
CA TYR A 144 11.75 -11.14 2.97
C TYR A 144 11.38 -9.67 2.74
N ALA A 145 10.43 -9.40 1.86
CA ALA A 145 10.06 -8.05 1.41
C ALA A 145 8.65 -8.04 0.83
N SER A 146 8.11 -6.84 0.64
CA SER A 146 6.85 -6.63 -0.07
C SER A 146 7.07 -6.23 -1.54
N ASN A 147 5.97 -5.99 -2.26
CA ASN A 147 5.95 -5.39 -3.60
C ASN A 147 6.18 -3.85 -3.59
N LEU A 148 6.04 -3.25 -4.78
CA LEU A 148 6.11 -1.81 -5.05
C LEU A 148 5.15 -0.97 -4.18
N CYS A 149 3.99 -1.52 -3.81
CA CYS A 149 2.92 -0.80 -3.12
C CYS A 149 2.75 -1.21 -1.65
N SER A 150 3.64 -2.06 -1.11
CA SER A 150 3.69 -2.51 0.29
C SER A 150 2.54 -3.40 0.82
N GLU A 151 1.61 -3.88 -0.03
CA GLU A 151 0.48 -4.72 0.36
C GLU A 151 0.69 -6.23 0.19
N ILE A 152 1.67 -6.65 -0.60
CA ILE A 152 1.90 -8.06 -0.96
C ILE A 152 2.88 -8.72 0.01
N MET A 153 2.48 -9.86 0.59
CA MET A 153 3.26 -10.56 1.62
C MET A 153 3.53 -11.99 1.18
N LEU A 154 4.37 -12.14 0.16
CA LEU A 154 4.64 -13.42 -0.50
C LEU A 154 6.13 -13.79 -0.45
N PRO A 155 6.47 -15.08 -0.29
CA PRO A 155 7.86 -15.51 -0.21
C PRO A 155 8.57 -15.41 -1.57
N THR A 156 9.88 -15.21 -1.52
CA THR A 156 10.78 -15.21 -2.69
C THR A 156 12.02 -16.02 -2.33
N ASN A 157 12.52 -16.81 -3.28
CA ASN A 157 13.68 -17.67 -3.09
C ASN A 157 14.37 -17.98 -4.42
N ASP A 158 15.29 -18.93 -4.44
CA ASP A 158 16.03 -19.26 -5.66
C ASP A 158 15.15 -19.81 -6.79
N ARG A 159 13.99 -20.39 -6.46
CA ARG A 159 12.99 -20.90 -7.43
C ARG A 159 11.89 -19.89 -7.74
N TRP A 160 11.56 -19.01 -6.80
CA TRP A 160 10.37 -18.17 -6.88
C TRP A 160 10.68 -16.69 -6.93
N SER A 161 10.06 -16.01 -7.89
CA SER A 161 9.81 -14.57 -7.85
C SER A 161 8.30 -14.42 -7.69
N PHE A 162 7.82 -13.86 -6.59
CA PHE A 162 6.38 -13.82 -6.37
C PHE A 162 5.66 -13.00 -7.45
N VAL A 163 4.43 -13.39 -7.75
CA VAL A 163 3.48 -12.61 -8.55
C VAL A 163 2.11 -12.66 -7.87
N CYS A 164 1.31 -11.64 -8.09
CA CYS A 164 -0.06 -11.59 -7.59
C CYS A 164 -0.95 -10.94 -8.64
N VAL A 165 -2.22 -11.35 -8.66
CA VAL A 165 -3.29 -10.69 -9.41
C VAL A 165 -4.18 -9.95 -8.43
N LEU A 166 -4.66 -8.76 -8.85
CA LEU A 166 -5.35 -7.83 -7.99
C LEU A 166 -6.69 -7.42 -8.59
N SER A 167 -7.70 -7.31 -7.72
CA SER A 167 -8.96 -6.62 -8.00
C SER A 167 -9.50 -6.08 -6.68
N SER A 168 -10.52 -5.23 -6.70
CA SER A 168 -11.03 -4.58 -5.49
C SER A 168 -12.55 -4.52 -5.50
N ILE A 169 -13.15 -4.92 -4.38
CA ILE A 169 -14.60 -4.79 -4.19
C ILE A 169 -14.95 -3.36 -3.72
N ASN A 170 -16.05 -2.81 -4.23
CA ASN A 170 -16.47 -1.45 -3.91
C ASN A 170 -17.30 -1.43 -2.62
N LEU A 171 -16.72 -0.91 -1.53
CA LEU A 171 -17.35 -0.87 -0.21
C LEU A 171 -18.52 0.10 -0.15
N LEU A 172 -18.60 1.12 -1.00
CA LEU A 172 -19.78 2.01 -1.07
C LEU A 172 -21.09 1.22 -1.29
N HIS A 173 -21.00 0.03 -1.88
CA HIS A 173 -22.14 -0.84 -2.15
C HIS A 173 -22.23 -2.04 -1.22
N TYR A 174 -21.57 -2.01 -0.04
CA TYR A 174 -21.49 -3.13 0.90
C TYR A 174 -22.86 -3.77 1.18
N ASP A 175 -23.87 -2.99 1.54
CA ASP A 175 -25.20 -3.52 1.84
C ASP A 175 -25.90 -4.19 0.65
N LYS A 176 -25.44 -3.93 -0.57
CA LYS A 176 -25.99 -4.58 -1.78
C LYS A 176 -25.33 -5.92 -2.07
N TRP A 177 -24.09 -6.13 -1.67
CA TRP A 177 -23.32 -7.32 -2.04
C TRP A 177 -22.94 -8.23 -0.86
N LYS A 178 -23.06 -7.78 0.39
CA LYS A 178 -22.64 -8.57 1.56
C LYS A 178 -23.33 -9.95 1.65
N ASP A 179 -24.57 -10.04 1.17
CA ASP A 179 -25.38 -11.27 1.17
C ASP A 179 -25.39 -11.99 -0.19
N THR A 180 -24.60 -11.54 -1.17
CA THR A 180 -24.48 -12.17 -2.50
C THR A 180 -23.16 -12.94 -2.64
N ASP A 181 -22.93 -13.54 -3.80
CA ASP A 181 -21.70 -14.27 -4.15
C ASP A 181 -20.62 -13.37 -4.79
N ALA A 182 -20.70 -12.04 -4.62
CA ALA A 182 -19.80 -11.10 -5.28
C ALA A 182 -18.32 -11.32 -4.91
N VAL A 183 -18.03 -11.65 -3.65
CA VAL A 183 -16.68 -11.96 -3.19
C VAL A 183 -16.20 -13.28 -3.78
N GLU A 184 -17.04 -14.32 -3.72
CA GLU A 184 -16.72 -15.64 -4.27
C GLU A 184 -16.44 -15.56 -5.77
N THR A 185 -17.29 -14.86 -6.52
CA THR A 185 -17.13 -14.60 -7.96
C THR A 185 -15.84 -13.86 -8.27
N MET A 186 -15.46 -12.87 -7.45
CA MET A 186 -14.20 -12.13 -7.62
C MET A 186 -12.99 -13.05 -7.42
N VAL A 187 -13.02 -13.96 -6.45
CA VAL A 187 -11.94 -14.94 -6.24
C VAL A 187 -11.83 -15.89 -7.43
N TYR A 188 -12.97 -16.36 -7.98
CA TYR A 188 -12.97 -17.22 -9.17
C TYR A 188 -12.40 -16.47 -10.39
N PHE A 189 -12.80 -15.22 -10.56
CA PHE A 189 -12.26 -14.35 -11.61
C PHE A 189 -10.74 -14.17 -11.47
N LEU A 190 -10.25 -13.88 -10.26
CA LEU A 190 -8.82 -13.72 -10.02
C LEU A 190 -8.03 -15.02 -10.27
N ASP A 191 -8.54 -16.19 -9.88
CA ASP A 191 -7.88 -17.47 -10.22
C ASP A 191 -7.82 -17.71 -11.73
N ALA A 192 -8.87 -17.31 -12.48
CA ALA A 192 -8.89 -17.36 -13.94
C ALA A 192 -7.89 -16.37 -14.59
N VAL A 193 -7.75 -15.15 -14.05
CA VAL A 193 -6.72 -14.19 -14.50
C VAL A 193 -5.32 -14.74 -14.26
N LEU A 194 -5.10 -15.42 -13.13
CA LEU A 194 -3.81 -16.05 -12.84
C LEU A 194 -3.56 -17.24 -13.77
N GLU A 195 -4.58 -18.01 -14.11
CA GLU A 195 -4.49 -19.06 -15.14
C GLU A 195 -4.09 -18.47 -16.49
N GLU A 196 -4.70 -17.35 -16.91
CA GLU A 196 -4.33 -16.66 -18.15
C GLU A 196 -2.85 -16.22 -18.14
N PHE A 197 -2.34 -15.72 -17.00
CA PHE A 197 -0.93 -15.39 -16.85
C PHE A 197 -0.03 -16.62 -17.04
N ILE A 198 -0.39 -17.75 -16.43
CA ILE A 198 0.34 -19.02 -16.56
C ILE A 198 0.34 -19.49 -18.01
N THR A 199 -0.84 -19.62 -18.63
CA THR A 199 -0.97 -20.10 -20.02
C THR A 199 -0.25 -19.20 -21.02
N LYS A 200 -0.28 -17.88 -20.85
CA LYS A 200 0.49 -16.95 -21.71
C LYS A 200 2.00 -17.16 -21.61
N LEU A 201 2.51 -17.48 -20.42
CA LEU A 201 3.93 -17.81 -20.26
C LEU A 201 4.28 -19.18 -20.88
N GLU A 202 3.36 -20.14 -20.88
CA GLU A 202 3.55 -21.41 -21.57
C GLU A 202 3.64 -21.24 -23.08
N VAL A 203 2.86 -20.32 -23.67
CA VAL A 203 3.01 -19.95 -25.08
C VAL A 203 4.42 -19.43 -25.38
N TYR A 204 5.01 -18.61 -24.51
CA TYR A 204 6.41 -18.16 -24.67
C TYR A 204 7.41 -19.30 -24.49
N ARG A 205 7.17 -20.21 -23.54
CA ARG A 205 8.02 -21.38 -23.28
C ARG A 205 8.09 -22.31 -24.50
N ASP A 206 6.93 -22.57 -25.09
CA ASP A 206 6.74 -23.58 -26.14
C ASP A 206 6.83 -22.97 -27.55
N SER A 207 7.14 -21.67 -27.68
CA SER A 207 7.27 -20.96 -28.96
C SER A 207 8.49 -21.43 -29.76
N ASP A 208 8.35 -21.48 -31.08
CA ASP A 208 9.46 -21.71 -32.03
C ASP A 208 10.42 -20.51 -32.11
N SER A 209 9.99 -19.32 -31.67
CA SER A 209 10.82 -18.12 -31.62
C SER A 209 11.83 -18.17 -30.47
N ARG A 210 13.10 -17.92 -30.78
CA ARG A 210 14.17 -17.82 -29.76
C ARG A 210 13.90 -16.69 -28.75
N ASP A 211 13.37 -15.55 -29.22
CA ASP A 211 13.13 -14.38 -28.38
C ASP A 211 11.99 -14.61 -27.39
N ASP A 212 10.98 -15.39 -27.80
CA ASP A 212 9.90 -15.81 -26.92
C ASP A 212 10.40 -16.77 -25.85
N ARG A 213 11.21 -17.77 -26.22
CA ARG A 213 11.83 -18.69 -25.25
C ARG A 213 12.76 -17.95 -24.27
N HIS A 214 13.49 -16.94 -24.74
CA HIS A 214 14.26 -16.06 -23.85
C HIS A 214 13.35 -15.25 -22.92
N THR A 215 12.22 -14.76 -23.41
CA THR A 215 11.23 -14.07 -22.56
C THR A 215 10.74 -14.99 -21.44
N PHE A 216 10.45 -16.27 -21.75
CA PHE A 216 10.11 -17.26 -20.73
C PHE A 216 11.25 -17.50 -19.75
N MET A 217 12.49 -17.68 -20.22
CA MET A 217 13.66 -17.88 -19.34
C MET A 217 13.75 -16.80 -18.25
N PHE A 218 13.54 -15.53 -18.58
CA PHE A 218 13.58 -14.45 -17.59
C PHE A 218 12.33 -14.37 -16.69
N MET A 219 11.25 -15.07 -17.05
CA MET A 219 9.98 -15.12 -16.32
C MET A 219 9.74 -16.46 -15.62
N GLU A 220 10.66 -17.42 -15.76
CA GLU A 220 10.48 -18.80 -15.28
C GLU A 220 10.19 -18.86 -13.77
N LYS A 221 10.89 -18.05 -12.97
CA LYS A 221 10.64 -17.98 -11.52
C LYS A 221 9.24 -17.45 -11.17
N ALA A 222 8.73 -16.51 -11.96
CA ALA A 222 7.38 -15.96 -11.81
C ALA A 222 6.31 -16.97 -12.24
N TYR A 223 6.54 -17.67 -13.35
CA TYR A 223 5.70 -18.79 -13.81
C TYR A 223 5.63 -19.89 -12.74
N THR A 224 6.78 -20.30 -12.23
CA THR A 224 6.91 -21.35 -11.21
C THR A 224 6.15 -20.97 -9.95
N PHE A 225 6.35 -19.74 -9.44
CA PHE A 225 5.59 -19.26 -8.29
C PHE A 225 4.08 -19.25 -8.55
N ALA A 226 3.63 -18.69 -9.67
CA ALA A 226 2.20 -18.60 -10.01
C ALA A 226 1.53 -19.98 -10.04
N LYS A 227 2.17 -20.95 -10.69
CA LYS A 227 1.67 -22.32 -10.84
C LYS A 227 1.64 -23.08 -9.51
N GLU A 228 2.68 -22.92 -8.70
CA GLU A 228 2.83 -23.67 -7.45
C GLU A 228 2.05 -23.06 -6.27
N ASN A 229 1.88 -21.72 -6.22
CA ASN A 229 1.28 -21.01 -5.09
C ASN A 229 -0.14 -20.50 -5.36
N ARG A 230 -0.45 -20.14 -6.59
CA ARG A 230 -1.70 -19.50 -7.00
C ARG A 230 -2.15 -18.33 -6.12
N ALA A 231 -1.23 -17.45 -5.71
CA ALA A 231 -1.51 -16.34 -4.80
C ALA A 231 -2.40 -15.27 -5.43
N LEU A 232 -3.47 -14.87 -4.72
CA LEU A 232 -4.41 -13.82 -5.13
C LEU A 232 -4.41 -12.67 -4.12
N GLY A 233 -4.81 -11.48 -4.59
CA GLY A 233 -4.93 -10.28 -3.75
C GLY A 233 -6.20 -9.50 -4.06
N MET A 234 -7.33 -9.98 -3.52
CA MET A 234 -8.58 -9.23 -3.55
C MET A 234 -8.59 -8.17 -2.45
N GLY A 235 -8.62 -6.91 -2.85
CA GLY A 235 -8.68 -5.75 -1.98
C GLY A 235 -10.06 -5.11 -1.90
N ALA A 236 -10.07 -3.88 -1.41
CA ALA A 236 -11.27 -3.07 -1.26
C ALA A 236 -10.99 -1.61 -1.63
N LEU A 237 -12.01 -0.88 -2.04
CA LEU A 237 -11.98 0.57 -2.26
C LEU A 237 -13.30 1.20 -1.82
N GLY A 238 -13.32 2.53 -1.66
CA GLY A 238 -14.54 3.23 -1.30
C GLY A 238 -14.88 3.19 0.19
N TRP A 239 -13.92 2.92 1.07
CA TRP A 239 -14.15 2.83 2.52
C TRP A 239 -14.77 4.12 3.10
N HIS A 240 -14.09 5.26 2.93
CA HIS A 240 -14.61 6.53 3.47
C HIS A 240 -15.90 6.96 2.74
N SER A 241 -16.10 6.54 1.49
CA SER A 241 -17.34 6.80 0.76
C SER A 241 -18.52 6.03 1.35
N LEU A 242 -18.31 4.78 1.79
CA LEU A 242 -19.33 4.04 2.53
C LEU A 242 -19.70 4.76 3.83
N LEU A 243 -18.70 5.16 4.61
CA LEU A 243 -18.91 5.88 5.87
C LEU A 243 -19.71 7.17 5.66
N GLN A 244 -19.30 8.01 4.70
CA GLN A 244 -20.01 9.26 4.38
C GLN A 244 -21.43 9.01 3.86
N SER A 245 -21.65 7.95 3.06
CA SER A 245 -22.99 7.59 2.60
C SER A 245 -23.95 7.19 3.72
N LYS A 246 -23.40 6.82 4.89
CA LYS A 246 -24.14 6.45 6.11
C LYS A 246 -24.12 7.54 7.17
N MET A 247 -23.50 8.70 6.89
CA MET A 247 -23.23 9.75 7.88
C MET A 247 -22.45 9.25 9.11
N VAL A 248 -21.50 8.34 8.89
CA VAL A 248 -20.64 7.79 9.95
C VAL A 248 -19.28 8.49 9.92
N GLY A 249 -18.85 9.05 11.05
CA GLY A 249 -17.54 9.65 11.20
C GLY A 249 -16.41 8.62 11.12
N PHE A 250 -15.30 8.95 10.46
CA PHE A 250 -14.16 8.03 10.30
C PHE A 250 -13.60 7.56 11.65
N ASP A 251 -13.57 8.45 12.64
CA ASP A 251 -13.04 8.21 14.00
C ASP A 251 -14.05 7.57 14.97
N SER A 252 -15.21 7.11 14.48
CA SER A 252 -16.26 6.56 15.34
C SER A 252 -16.07 5.07 15.66
N GLN A 253 -16.65 4.64 16.79
CA GLN A 253 -16.74 3.21 17.13
C GLN A 253 -17.53 2.44 16.06
N GLU A 254 -18.59 3.05 15.49
CA GLU A 254 -19.37 2.44 14.41
C GLU A 254 -18.51 2.16 13.16
N ALA A 255 -17.62 3.10 12.78
CA ALA A 255 -16.68 2.87 11.69
C ALA A 255 -15.69 1.73 12.00
N PHE A 256 -15.23 1.62 13.25
CA PHE A 256 -14.35 0.54 13.68
C PHE A 256 -15.04 -0.84 13.59
N ASP A 257 -16.28 -0.93 14.07
CA ASP A 257 -17.06 -2.18 14.07
C ASP A 257 -17.41 -2.60 12.64
N LEU A 258 -17.87 -1.65 11.80
CA LEU A 258 -18.17 -1.90 10.39
C LEU A 258 -16.94 -2.31 9.60
N ASN A 259 -15.77 -1.72 9.88
CA ASN A 259 -14.50 -2.13 9.29
C ASN A 259 -14.19 -3.60 9.63
N SER A 260 -14.35 -4.02 10.88
CA SER A 260 -14.13 -5.42 11.27
C SER A 260 -15.12 -6.36 10.58
N GLU A 261 -16.40 -5.99 10.55
CA GLU A 261 -17.46 -6.78 9.89
C GLU A 261 -17.16 -7.02 8.41
N ILE A 262 -16.88 -5.96 7.66
CA ILE A 262 -16.62 -6.03 6.20
C ILE A 262 -15.45 -6.95 5.90
N PHE A 263 -14.31 -6.74 6.57
CA PHE A 263 -13.11 -7.52 6.26
C PHE A 263 -13.22 -8.96 6.75
N LYS A 264 -13.95 -9.22 7.83
CA LYS A 264 -14.32 -10.59 8.24
C LYS A 264 -15.17 -11.28 7.18
N THR A 265 -16.23 -10.64 6.70
CA THR A 265 -17.11 -11.16 5.63
C THR A 265 -16.32 -11.46 4.36
N ILE A 266 -15.44 -10.53 3.96
CA ILE A 266 -14.53 -10.71 2.81
C ILE A 266 -13.65 -11.96 2.98
N LYS A 267 -13.04 -12.14 4.15
CA LYS A 267 -12.18 -13.31 4.44
C LYS A 267 -12.95 -14.62 4.41
N GLU A 268 -14.12 -14.67 5.05
CA GLU A 268 -14.91 -15.89 5.15
C GLU A 268 -15.36 -16.36 3.76
N LYS A 269 -15.86 -15.42 2.95
CA LYS A 269 -16.30 -15.70 1.58
C LYS A 269 -15.13 -16.02 0.65
N SER A 270 -14.00 -15.33 0.75
CA SER A 270 -12.83 -15.61 -0.09
C SER A 270 -12.25 -17.00 0.19
N VAL A 271 -12.16 -17.38 1.47
CA VAL A 271 -11.70 -18.71 1.89
C VAL A 271 -12.64 -19.80 1.41
N LYS A 272 -13.96 -19.58 1.52
CA LYS A 272 -14.97 -20.51 0.98
C LYS A 272 -14.75 -20.73 -0.52
N ALA A 273 -14.62 -19.66 -1.29
CA ALA A 273 -14.40 -19.74 -2.73
C ALA A 273 -13.12 -20.50 -3.10
N SER A 274 -12.01 -20.29 -2.38
CA SER A 274 -10.77 -21.01 -2.63
C SER A 274 -10.86 -22.52 -2.35
N LYS A 275 -11.66 -22.93 -1.36
CA LYS A 275 -11.96 -24.35 -1.10
C LYS A 275 -12.77 -24.96 -2.23
N GLU A 276 -13.79 -24.25 -2.73
CA GLU A 276 -14.60 -24.72 -3.86
C GLU A 276 -13.75 -24.86 -5.13
N LEU A 277 -12.90 -23.88 -5.43
CA LEU A 277 -11.95 -23.96 -6.55
C LEU A 277 -10.99 -25.16 -6.41
N ALA A 278 -10.60 -25.54 -5.18
CA ALA A 278 -9.76 -26.72 -4.96
C ALA A 278 -10.49 -28.03 -5.30
N VAL A 279 -11.80 -28.11 -5.02
CA VAL A 279 -12.63 -29.25 -5.41
C VAL A 279 -12.77 -29.31 -6.93
N LEU A 280 -12.98 -28.18 -7.59
CA LEU A 280 -13.20 -28.11 -9.03
C LEU A 280 -11.92 -28.34 -9.85
N PHE A 281 -10.80 -27.75 -9.43
CA PHE A 281 -9.57 -27.67 -10.23
C PHE A 281 -8.35 -28.31 -9.56
N GLY A 282 -8.51 -28.85 -8.36
CA GLY A 282 -7.44 -29.43 -7.55
C GLY A 282 -6.60 -28.40 -6.79
N GLU A 283 -5.73 -28.87 -5.91
CA GLU A 283 -4.75 -28.04 -5.20
C GLU A 283 -3.45 -27.92 -6.02
N PRO A 284 -2.80 -26.74 -6.07
CA PRO A 284 -1.46 -26.61 -6.64
C PRO A 284 -0.41 -27.28 -5.74
N GLU A 285 0.83 -27.40 -6.24
CA GLU A 285 1.92 -28.14 -5.57
C GLU A 285 2.17 -27.70 -4.12
N VAL A 286 2.17 -26.39 -3.85
CA VAL A 286 2.42 -25.87 -2.50
C VAL A 286 1.27 -26.23 -1.55
N LEU A 287 0.05 -26.38 -2.04
CA LEU A 287 -1.15 -26.58 -1.22
C LEU A 287 -1.66 -28.02 -1.18
N LYS A 288 -0.88 -29.00 -1.67
CA LYS A 288 -1.25 -30.41 -1.55
C LYS A 288 -1.54 -30.79 -0.09
N GLY A 289 -2.79 -31.15 0.20
CA GLY A 289 -3.29 -31.51 1.52
C GLY A 289 -3.81 -30.36 2.39
N TYR A 290 -3.85 -29.12 1.88
CA TYR A 290 -4.28 -27.93 2.65
C TYR A 290 -5.75 -27.53 2.43
N GLY A 291 -6.46 -28.22 1.54
CA GLY A 291 -7.89 -28.09 1.27
C GLY A 291 -8.30 -26.83 0.51
N ARG A 292 -7.39 -26.12 -0.16
CA ARG A 292 -7.67 -24.85 -0.84
C ARG A 292 -6.80 -24.62 -2.09
N ARG A 293 -7.30 -23.80 -3.02
CA ARG A 293 -6.68 -23.55 -4.33
C ARG A 293 -5.56 -22.51 -4.27
N ASN A 294 -5.67 -21.55 -3.36
CA ASN A 294 -4.84 -20.34 -3.32
C ASN A 294 -4.12 -20.23 -1.97
N THR A 295 -2.85 -19.81 -2.02
CA THR A 295 -2.02 -19.62 -0.80
C THR A 295 -2.46 -18.39 -0.02
N THR A 296 -2.80 -17.32 -0.74
CA THR A 296 -3.33 -16.06 -0.22
C THR A 296 -4.53 -15.59 -1.06
N LEU A 297 -5.36 -14.74 -0.47
CA LEU A 297 -6.62 -14.29 -1.05
C LEU A 297 -6.82 -12.77 -0.97
N ASN A 298 -6.30 -12.11 0.06
CA ASN A 298 -6.71 -10.75 0.39
C ASN A 298 -5.50 -9.82 0.55
N ALA A 299 -5.50 -8.72 -0.21
CA ALA A 299 -4.49 -7.67 -0.14
C ALA A 299 -5.12 -6.32 -0.53
N VAL A 300 -4.97 -5.29 0.28
CA VAL A 300 -5.56 -3.97 0.01
C VAL A 300 -4.52 -3.07 -0.66
N ALA A 301 -4.52 -3.06 -2.00
CA ALA A 301 -3.64 -2.23 -2.81
C ALA A 301 -4.13 -0.76 -2.89
N PRO A 302 -3.30 0.17 -3.35
CA PRO A 302 -3.73 1.52 -3.67
C PRO A 302 -4.63 1.49 -4.92
N THR A 303 -5.78 2.14 -4.88
CA THR A 303 -6.78 2.06 -5.96
C THR A 303 -7.04 3.40 -6.65
N THR A 304 -6.03 4.27 -6.76
CA THR A 304 -6.20 5.66 -7.26
C THR A 304 -6.93 5.75 -8.59
N SER A 305 -6.53 4.95 -9.59
CA SER A 305 -7.18 4.93 -10.90
C SER A 305 -8.55 4.21 -10.86
N SER A 306 -8.62 3.06 -10.19
CA SER A 306 -9.84 2.25 -10.13
C SER A 306 -10.98 2.96 -9.40
N ALA A 307 -10.68 3.65 -8.30
CA ALA A 307 -11.64 4.44 -7.53
C ALA A 307 -12.18 5.62 -8.35
N PHE A 308 -11.34 6.22 -9.20
CA PHE A 308 -11.79 7.24 -10.15
C PHE A 308 -12.74 6.68 -11.23
N ILE A 309 -12.43 5.51 -11.79
CA ILE A 309 -13.27 4.83 -12.78
C ILE A 309 -14.63 4.46 -12.17
N LEU A 310 -14.65 3.98 -10.93
CA LEU A 310 -15.85 3.54 -10.21
C LEU A 310 -16.59 4.70 -9.53
N GLY A 311 -16.79 5.81 -10.25
CA GLY A 311 -17.61 6.92 -9.78
C GLY A 311 -16.94 7.82 -8.75
N GLN A 312 -15.60 7.90 -8.77
CA GLN A 312 -14.82 8.80 -7.90
C GLN A 312 -15.03 8.54 -6.41
N VAL A 313 -15.19 7.27 -6.04
CA VAL A 313 -15.18 6.86 -4.64
C VAL A 313 -13.80 7.06 -4.01
N SER A 314 -13.74 6.97 -2.69
CA SER A 314 -12.49 7.02 -1.91
C SER A 314 -11.54 5.88 -2.29
N GLN A 315 -10.24 6.15 -2.14
CA GLN A 315 -9.19 5.23 -2.57
C GLN A 315 -8.93 4.20 -1.46
N GLY A 316 -8.92 2.91 -1.80
CA GLY A 316 -8.60 1.84 -0.87
C GLY A 316 -9.39 1.93 0.43
N ILE A 317 -8.64 1.91 1.53
CA ILE A 317 -9.11 2.13 2.91
C ILE A 317 -8.80 3.54 3.43
N GLU A 318 -8.41 4.45 2.54
CA GLU A 318 -7.93 5.77 2.93
C GLU A 318 -9.07 6.77 3.10
N PRO A 319 -8.89 7.75 3.99
CA PRO A 319 -9.75 8.92 3.99
C PRO A 319 -9.64 9.71 2.68
N ILE A 320 -10.71 10.44 2.33
CA ILE A 320 -10.63 11.42 1.24
C ILE A 320 -9.65 12.54 1.61
N TRP A 321 -8.88 12.97 0.64
CA TRP A 321 -7.89 14.02 0.82
C TRP A 321 -8.51 15.41 0.98
N SER A 322 -9.66 15.63 0.34
CA SER A 322 -10.31 16.93 0.26
C SER A 322 -11.76 16.75 -0.20
N ASN A 323 -12.70 17.53 0.36
CA ASN A 323 -14.09 17.53 -0.11
C ASN A 323 -14.28 18.28 -1.43
N SER A 324 -13.29 19.05 -1.88
CA SER A 324 -13.35 19.82 -3.12
C SER A 324 -11.95 20.00 -3.70
N TYR A 325 -11.66 19.34 -4.82
CA TYR A 325 -10.34 19.40 -5.46
C TYR A 325 -10.44 19.54 -6.98
N VAL A 326 -9.41 20.11 -7.59
CA VAL A 326 -9.34 20.26 -9.04
C VAL A 326 -8.62 19.05 -9.63
N LYS A 327 -9.20 18.46 -10.68
CA LYS A 327 -8.59 17.37 -11.43
C LYS A 327 -8.46 17.73 -12.91
N ASP A 328 -7.28 17.44 -13.46
CA ASP A 328 -7.03 17.51 -14.89
C ASP A 328 -7.59 16.25 -15.57
N ILE A 329 -8.67 16.41 -16.34
CA ILE A 329 -9.27 15.35 -17.14
C ILE A 329 -9.11 15.73 -18.60
N ALA A 330 -8.20 15.05 -19.31
CA ALA A 330 -8.06 15.10 -20.77
C ALA A 330 -8.27 16.51 -21.40
N LYS A 331 -7.49 17.50 -20.90
CA LYS A 331 -7.48 18.93 -21.31
C LYS A 331 -8.52 19.86 -20.68
N ILE A 332 -9.35 19.37 -19.76
CA ILE A 332 -10.28 20.20 -18.98
C ILE A 332 -9.92 20.09 -17.49
N LYS A 333 -9.83 21.25 -16.82
CA LYS A 333 -9.76 21.34 -15.36
C LYS A 333 -11.17 21.32 -14.81
N THR A 334 -11.53 20.25 -14.13
CA THR A 334 -12.84 20.11 -13.49
C THR A 334 -12.67 20.12 -11.98
N THR A 335 -13.51 20.91 -11.29
CA THR A 335 -13.61 20.82 -9.83
C THR A 335 -14.48 19.63 -9.48
N ILE A 336 -13.90 18.67 -8.78
CA ILE A 336 -14.58 17.52 -8.23
C ILE A 336 -15.04 17.88 -6.82
N LYS A 337 -16.32 17.65 -6.55
CA LYS A 337 -16.97 17.90 -5.27
C LYS A 337 -17.38 16.57 -4.66
N ASN A 338 -17.22 16.45 -3.34
CA ASN A 338 -17.72 15.29 -2.60
C ASN A 338 -19.24 15.17 -2.81
N PRO A 339 -19.76 14.07 -3.39
CA PRO A 339 -21.17 13.91 -3.70
C PRO A 339 -22.04 13.86 -2.43
N PHE A 340 -21.58 13.22 -1.36
CA PHE A 340 -22.34 13.11 -0.11
C PHE A 340 -22.44 14.45 0.61
N LEU A 341 -21.34 15.22 0.63
CA LEU A 341 -21.37 16.59 1.15
C LEU A 341 -22.28 17.48 0.29
N LEU A 342 -22.22 17.35 -1.04
CA LEU A 342 -23.08 18.10 -1.94
C LEU A 342 -24.56 17.89 -1.65
N ASP A 343 -24.96 16.65 -1.40
CA ASP A 343 -26.35 16.34 -1.07
C ASP A 343 -26.74 16.89 0.31
N LEU A 344 -25.87 16.79 1.32
CA LEU A 344 -26.08 17.43 2.62
C LEU A 344 -26.25 18.96 2.52
N LEU A 345 -25.38 19.64 1.76
CA LEU A 345 -25.46 21.08 1.58
C LEU A 345 -26.75 21.49 0.84
N LYS A 346 -27.27 20.66 -0.06
CA LYS A 346 -28.56 20.90 -0.72
C LYS A 346 -29.71 20.76 0.27
N GLU A 347 -29.68 19.71 1.09
CA GLU A 347 -30.71 19.46 2.12
C GLU A 347 -30.82 20.63 3.09
N LYS A 348 -29.68 21.19 3.51
CA LYS A 348 -29.63 22.39 4.38
C LYS A 348 -29.94 23.70 3.66
N GLY A 349 -30.12 23.70 2.34
CA GLY A 349 -30.36 24.91 1.56
C GLY A 349 -29.15 25.85 1.42
N ILE A 350 -27.94 25.39 1.77
CA ILE A 350 -26.70 26.19 1.75
C ILE A 350 -25.75 25.82 0.60
N ASN A 351 -26.20 25.00 -0.36
CA ASN A 351 -25.42 24.64 -1.55
C ASN A 351 -25.24 25.82 -2.52
N THR A 352 -24.33 26.74 -2.20
CA THR A 352 -24.04 27.93 -2.99
C THR A 352 -22.60 27.91 -3.52
N ASN A 353 -22.34 28.69 -4.58
CA ASN A 353 -20.97 28.86 -5.09
C ASN A 353 -20.02 29.49 -4.05
N GLU A 354 -20.56 30.28 -3.12
CA GLU A 354 -19.79 30.90 -2.04
C GLU A 354 -19.32 29.86 -1.02
N ILE A 355 -20.20 28.97 -0.57
CA ILE A 355 -19.83 27.85 0.31
C ILE A 355 -18.77 26.97 -0.35
N TRP A 356 -18.93 26.60 -1.61
CA TRP A 356 -17.91 25.77 -2.29
C TRP A 356 -16.58 26.49 -2.52
N ARG A 357 -16.58 27.81 -2.69
CA ARG A 357 -15.34 28.61 -2.71
C ARG A 357 -14.68 28.62 -1.33
N SER A 358 -15.47 28.82 -0.28
CA SER A 358 -15.01 28.79 1.11
C SER A 358 -14.39 27.43 1.48
N ILE A 359 -15.03 26.32 1.10
CA ILE A 359 -14.49 24.96 1.25
C ILE A 359 -13.16 24.82 0.51
N ARG A 360 -13.09 25.22 -0.77
CA ARG A 360 -11.85 25.17 -1.56
C ARG A 360 -10.73 26.01 -0.94
N ASP A 361 -11.06 27.22 -0.46
CA ASP A 361 -10.08 28.15 0.09
C ASP A 361 -9.55 27.68 1.45
N ASN A 362 -10.28 26.76 2.11
CA ASN A 362 -9.85 25.99 3.28
C ASN A 362 -9.42 24.56 2.93
N ASP A 363 -8.80 24.36 1.76
CA ASP A 363 -8.21 23.10 1.29
C ASP A 363 -9.18 21.90 1.20
N GLY A 364 -10.48 22.20 1.12
CA GLY A 364 -11.56 21.22 1.11
C GLY A 364 -12.08 20.82 2.49
N SER A 365 -11.65 21.51 3.54
CA SER A 365 -12.23 21.39 4.87
C SER A 365 -13.65 21.96 4.91
N VAL A 366 -14.44 21.46 5.86
CA VAL A 366 -15.76 22.00 6.22
C VAL A 366 -15.83 22.38 7.71
N GLN A 367 -14.73 22.28 8.45
CA GLN A 367 -14.73 22.47 9.91
C GLN A 367 -15.11 23.90 10.31
N HIS A 368 -14.85 24.87 9.44
CA HIS A 368 -15.15 26.30 9.62
C HIS A 368 -16.59 26.70 9.28
N LEU A 369 -17.42 25.79 8.75
CA LEU A 369 -18.81 26.11 8.39
C LEU A 369 -19.72 26.03 9.62
N ASP A 370 -20.24 27.16 10.09
CA ASP A 370 -21.12 27.24 11.28
C ASP A 370 -22.50 26.60 11.05
N GLU A 371 -22.90 26.43 9.79
CA GLU A 371 -24.17 25.81 9.40
C GLU A 371 -24.16 24.28 9.53
N LEU A 372 -22.98 23.67 9.72
CA LEU A 372 -22.83 22.24 9.97
C LEU A 372 -22.73 21.96 11.47
N THR A 373 -23.41 20.91 11.90
CA THR A 373 -23.27 20.35 13.24
C THR A 373 -21.88 19.71 13.41
N ASP A 374 -21.44 19.54 14.66
CA ASP A 374 -20.17 18.87 14.96
C ASP A 374 -20.11 17.45 14.39
N HIS A 375 -21.22 16.72 14.42
CA HIS A 375 -21.31 15.39 13.84
C HIS A 375 -21.13 15.41 12.31
N GLU A 376 -21.77 16.34 11.61
CA GLU A 376 -21.60 16.48 10.15
C GLU A 376 -20.16 16.90 9.81
N LYS A 377 -19.55 17.78 10.62
CA LYS A 377 -18.14 18.14 10.48
C LYS A 377 -17.23 16.92 10.67
N ASP A 378 -17.51 16.07 11.66
CA ASP A 378 -16.77 14.83 11.89
C ASP A 378 -16.86 13.84 10.73
N VAL A 379 -18.02 13.72 10.08
CA VAL A 379 -18.24 12.85 8.90
C VAL A 379 -17.40 13.29 7.70
N PHE A 380 -17.24 14.61 7.53
CA PHE A 380 -16.57 15.20 6.37
C PHE A 380 -15.16 15.71 6.65
N LYS A 381 -14.53 15.24 7.73
CA LYS A 381 -13.09 15.47 7.96
C LYS A 381 -12.27 14.97 6.78
N THR A 382 -11.33 15.79 6.36
CA THR A 382 -10.30 15.43 5.37
C THR A 382 -9.23 14.55 6.01
N TYR A 383 -8.41 13.87 5.20
CA TYR A 383 -7.33 13.02 5.69
C TYR A 383 -6.39 13.75 6.69
N SER A 384 -6.08 15.03 6.43
CA SER A 384 -5.26 15.84 7.32
C SER A 384 -5.89 16.13 8.69
N GLU A 385 -7.22 16.03 8.81
CA GLU A 385 -7.97 16.37 10.01
C GLU A 385 -8.33 15.14 10.85
N ILE A 386 -8.12 13.94 10.31
CA ILE A 386 -8.36 12.66 10.98
C ILE A 386 -7.16 12.31 11.85
N ASP A 387 -7.41 11.78 13.04
CA ASP A 387 -6.34 11.26 13.90
C ASP A 387 -5.69 10.04 13.22
N GLN A 388 -4.40 10.15 12.96
CA GLN A 388 -3.63 9.09 12.32
C GLN A 388 -3.58 7.82 13.18
N MET A 389 -3.73 7.94 14.50
CA MET A 389 -3.85 6.77 15.37
C MET A 389 -5.12 5.97 15.08
N THR A 390 -6.25 6.61 14.76
CA THR A 390 -7.47 5.91 14.31
C THR A 390 -7.18 5.06 13.07
N ILE A 391 -6.44 5.61 12.11
CA ILE A 391 -6.08 4.91 10.88
C ILE A 391 -5.25 3.66 11.20
N ILE A 392 -4.29 3.77 12.13
CA ILE A 392 -3.51 2.63 12.62
C ILE A 392 -4.39 1.60 13.33
N TYR A 393 -5.30 2.02 14.21
CA TYR A 393 -6.19 1.08 14.93
C TYR A 393 -7.12 0.32 13.99
N GLN A 394 -7.76 1.00 13.04
CA GLN A 394 -8.59 0.32 12.05
C GLN A 394 -7.77 -0.59 11.13
N ALA A 395 -6.55 -0.18 10.78
CA ALA A 395 -5.62 -1.00 9.98
C ALA A 395 -5.22 -2.27 10.71
N ALA A 396 -4.84 -2.18 11.99
CA ALA A 396 -4.55 -3.33 12.81
C ALA A 396 -5.76 -4.26 12.96
N ASN A 397 -6.95 -3.69 13.20
CA ASN A 397 -8.18 -4.48 13.32
C ASN A 397 -8.47 -5.28 12.04
N ARG A 398 -8.46 -4.64 10.87
CA ARG A 398 -8.69 -5.35 9.59
C ARG A 398 -7.57 -6.31 9.23
N GLN A 399 -6.34 -6.08 9.70
CA GLN A 399 -5.19 -6.96 9.42
C GLN A 399 -5.42 -8.39 9.92
N ASN A 400 -6.24 -8.59 10.97
CA ASN A 400 -6.66 -9.92 11.45
C ASN A 400 -7.45 -10.73 10.40
N HIS A 401 -8.00 -10.03 9.40
CA HIS A 401 -8.82 -10.59 8.35
C HIS A 401 -8.13 -10.56 6.97
N ILE A 402 -6.88 -10.11 6.89
CA ILE A 402 -6.12 -9.99 5.64
C ILE A 402 -4.88 -10.90 5.73
N ASP A 403 -4.78 -11.90 4.86
CA ASP A 403 -3.67 -12.85 4.84
C ASP A 403 -2.38 -12.26 4.26
N GLN A 404 -2.48 -11.29 3.33
CA GLN A 404 -1.38 -10.43 2.94
C GLN A 404 -1.35 -9.14 3.79
N ALA A 405 -1.26 -7.95 3.20
CA ALA A 405 -1.27 -6.67 3.91
C ALA A 405 -2.12 -5.60 3.20
N GLN A 406 -1.88 -4.36 3.58
CA GLN A 406 -2.61 -3.18 3.12
C GLN A 406 -1.62 -2.04 2.86
N SER A 407 -1.77 -1.34 1.75
CA SER A 407 -1.01 -0.12 1.46
C SER A 407 -1.48 1.00 2.36
N LEU A 408 -0.81 1.15 3.51
CA LEU A 408 -1.21 2.09 4.54
C LEU A 408 -0.36 3.36 4.44
N ASN A 409 -0.90 4.40 3.81
CA ASN A 409 -0.29 5.72 3.94
C ASN A 409 -0.59 6.29 5.33
N ILE A 410 0.19 7.30 5.71
CA ILE A 410 -0.12 8.17 6.83
C ILE A 410 0.06 9.62 6.41
N MET A 411 -0.66 10.54 7.05
CA MET A 411 -0.51 11.97 6.83
C MET A 411 0.02 12.64 8.08
N VAL A 412 1.19 13.26 7.99
CA VAL A 412 1.86 13.90 9.13
C VAL A 412 1.85 15.40 8.91
N HIS A 413 1.34 16.13 9.91
CA HIS A 413 1.41 17.58 9.91
C HIS A 413 2.88 18.02 10.07
N PRO A 414 3.38 19.03 9.32
CA PRO A 414 4.76 19.52 9.45
C PRO A 414 5.17 19.95 10.86
N ASP A 415 4.21 20.41 11.68
CA ASP A 415 4.44 20.80 13.07
C ASP A 415 4.27 19.64 14.08
N MET A 416 3.92 18.43 13.64
CA MET A 416 3.78 17.29 14.53
C MET A 416 5.15 16.97 15.16
N PRO A 417 5.27 16.91 16.50
CA PRO A 417 6.53 16.58 17.14
C PRO A 417 7.03 15.21 16.70
N VAL A 418 8.33 15.07 16.47
CA VAL A 418 8.96 13.79 16.08
C VAL A 418 8.62 12.65 17.05
N LYS A 419 8.40 12.96 18.33
CA LYS A 419 7.97 11.99 19.34
C LYS A 419 6.57 11.42 19.06
N GLU A 420 5.62 12.24 18.63
CA GLU A 420 4.28 11.79 18.26
C GLU A 420 4.30 11.03 16.94
N ILE A 421 5.09 11.50 15.98
CA ILE A 421 5.36 10.77 14.73
C ILE A 421 5.87 9.36 15.06
N ASN A 422 6.92 9.26 15.88
CA ASN A 422 7.49 8.00 16.32
C ASN A 422 6.45 7.08 17.00
N LYS A 423 5.56 7.64 17.82
CA LYS A 423 4.50 6.90 18.50
C LYS A 423 3.55 6.23 17.51
N ILE A 424 3.19 6.87 16.40
CA ILE A 424 2.36 6.28 15.34
C ILE A 424 3.04 5.01 14.78
N TYR A 425 4.31 5.12 14.42
CA TYR A 425 5.07 4.01 13.84
C TYR A 425 5.26 2.84 14.83
N VAL A 426 5.64 3.14 16.07
CA VAL A 426 5.81 2.13 17.12
C VAL A 426 4.48 1.45 17.44
N THR A 427 3.38 2.20 17.47
CA THR A 427 2.06 1.61 17.73
C THR A 427 1.62 0.73 16.57
N ALA A 428 1.86 1.14 15.32
CA ALA A 428 1.58 0.29 14.16
C ALA A 428 2.30 -1.06 14.24
N TRP A 429 3.59 -1.03 14.60
CA TRP A 429 4.36 -2.24 14.85
C TRP A 429 3.76 -3.11 15.98
N GLN A 430 3.49 -2.52 17.14
CA GLN A 430 2.95 -3.24 18.32
C GLN A 430 1.59 -3.88 18.06
N LEU A 431 0.76 -3.25 17.23
CA LEU A 431 -0.58 -3.75 16.89
C LEU A 431 -0.58 -4.75 15.73
N GLY A 432 0.58 -5.14 15.21
CA GLY A 432 0.69 -6.18 14.18
C GLY A 432 0.44 -5.69 12.76
N VAL A 433 0.49 -4.38 12.50
CA VAL A 433 0.52 -3.86 11.12
C VAL A 433 1.76 -4.43 10.43
N LYS A 434 1.61 -4.88 9.17
CA LYS A 434 2.70 -5.53 8.41
C LYS A 434 3.57 -4.53 7.66
N SER A 435 3.00 -3.40 7.24
CA SER A 435 3.70 -2.41 6.44
C SER A 435 3.11 -1.00 6.54
N LEU A 436 3.94 -0.01 6.23
CA LEU A 436 3.57 1.39 6.05
C LEU A 436 4.12 1.89 4.72
N TYR A 437 3.25 2.49 3.92
CA TYR A 437 3.53 2.94 2.57
C TYR A 437 4.12 4.36 2.60
N TYR A 438 3.51 5.34 1.93
CA TYR A 438 3.99 6.72 1.98
C TYR A 438 3.62 7.42 3.27
N GLN A 439 4.53 8.29 3.73
CA GLN A 439 4.18 9.41 4.59
C GLN A 439 3.90 10.62 3.71
N HIS A 440 2.72 11.18 3.83
CA HIS A 440 2.35 12.43 3.20
C HIS A 440 2.51 13.58 4.19
N SER A 441 2.84 14.75 3.65
CA SER A 441 2.93 16.00 4.41
C SER A 441 1.92 17.00 3.87
N MET A 442 1.43 17.88 4.74
CA MET A 442 0.64 19.03 4.32
C MET A 442 1.56 20.14 3.79
N ASN A 443 1.09 20.91 2.82
CA ASN A 443 1.92 21.91 2.17
C ASN A 443 2.08 23.14 3.08
N ALA A 444 3.30 23.42 3.57
CA ALA A 444 3.55 24.50 4.54
C ALA A 444 3.15 25.92 4.06
N ALA A 445 3.07 26.15 2.74
CA ALA A 445 2.54 27.39 2.17
C ALA A 445 1.07 27.66 2.53
N GLN A 446 0.30 26.60 2.85
CA GLN A 446 -1.11 26.66 3.26
C GLN A 446 -1.27 27.38 4.61
N LYS A 447 -0.33 27.19 5.54
CA LYS A 447 -0.35 27.83 6.87
C LYS A 447 -0.08 29.33 6.83
N PHE A 448 0.69 29.81 5.84
CA PHE A 448 0.98 31.24 5.70
C PHE A 448 -0.28 32.07 5.35
N LYS A 449 -1.28 31.45 4.71
CA LYS A 449 -2.59 32.07 4.45
C LYS A 449 -3.48 32.05 5.71
N GLN A 450 -3.67 30.89 6.34
CA GLN A 450 -4.49 30.76 7.56
C GLN A 450 -3.96 31.62 8.73
N LYS A 451 -2.64 31.68 8.94
CA LYS A 451 -2.05 32.56 9.97
C LYS A 451 -2.17 34.05 9.67
N LYS A 452 -2.25 34.46 8.39
CA LYS A 452 -2.44 35.87 8.02
C LYS A 452 -3.86 36.35 8.31
N GLU A 453 -4.86 35.51 8.09
CA GLU A 453 -6.25 35.85 8.39
C GLU A 453 -6.48 36.00 9.90
N CYS A 454 -5.83 35.16 10.72
CA CYS A 454 -5.93 35.25 12.19
C CYS A 454 -5.21 36.48 12.79
N LYS A 455 -4.17 37.02 12.14
CA LYS A 455 -3.46 38.23 12.60
C LYS A 455 -4.03 39.55 12.06
N SER A 456 -4.79 39.53 10.97
CA SER A 456 -5.44 40.75 10.44
C SER A 456 -6.70 41.15 11.21
N CYS A 457 -7.14 40.38 12.21
CA CYS A 457 -8.24 40.72 13.11
C CYS A 457 -7.78 41.23 14.49
N GLU A 458 -6.46 41.37 14.71
CA GLU A 458 -5.88 41.94 15.95
C GLU A 458 -4.95 43.14 15.65
N GLY A 459 -5.36 44.03 14.75
CA GLY A 459 -4.67 45.29 14.45
C GLY A 459 -5.63 46.46 14.32
#